data_AF-A0A1H9SPK9-F1
#
_entry.id   AF-A0A1H9SPK9-F1
#
_cell.length_a   1.000
_cell.length_b   1.000
_cell.length_c   1.000
_cell.angle_alpha   90.00
_cell.angle_beta   90.00
_cell.angle_gamma   90.00
#
_symmetry.space_group_name_H-M   'P 1'
#
loop_
_entity.id
_entity.type
_entity.pdbx_description
1 polymer ?
#
loop_
_entity_poly.entity_id
_entity_poly.type
_entity_poly.pdbx_seq_one_letter_code
_entity_poly.pdbx_strand_id
1 'polypeptide(L)'
;MKNKDTEKYIHQLISSTMHDVLMDVELKQDNSGINMSYNFIGNYVGFDIHRLQEASAKMQIPISLESYIKIITIHELGHAIDRDALLASLSRTLEIYNTKKSHSLYELYNNVDLLAMLIEEHEMNIIFEQTAWENAKILNNKFQIVDERSFEAVKAHSLSTYLNLYKEDLHLYEELVPSQSVRIA
;
A
#
# COMPACT_ATOMS: atom_id res chain seq x y z
N MET A 1 10.36 -29.37 6.56
CA MET A 1 9.63 -29.21 7.84
C MET A 1 9.59 -27.76 8.30
N LYS A 2 10.71 -27.01 8.36
CA LYS A 2 10.72 -25.59 8.77
C LYS A 2 9.75 -24.64 8.03
N ASN A 3 9.46 -24.87 6.75
CA ASN A 3 8.61 -23.98 5.96
C ASN A 3 7.13 -24.04 6.37
N LYS A 4 6.57 -25.25 6.53
CA LYS A 4 5.14 -25.44 6.87
C LYS A 4 4.78 -24.91 8.25
N ASP A 5 5.69 -25.06 9.22
CA ASP A 5 5.47 -24.55 10.58
C ASP A 5 5.47 -23.01 10.60
N THR A 6 6.33 -22.40 9.77
CA THR A 6 6.41 -20.95 9.62
C THR A 6 5.20 -20.38 8.88
N GLU A 7 4.75 -21.04 7.82
CA GLU A 7 3.55 -20.67 7.08
C GLU A 7 2.31 -20.68 7.97
N LYS A 8 2.14 -21.77 8.75
CA LYS A 8 1.05 -21.89 9.71
C LYS A 8 1.12 -20.81 10.80
N TYR A 9 2.31 -20.53 11.33
CA TYR A 9 2.51 -19.48 12.34
C TYR A 9 2.10 -18.10 11.80
N ILE A 10 2.56 -17.73 10.61
CA ILE A 10 2.24 -16.42 10.01
C ILE A 10 0.74 -16.29 9.76
N HIS A 11 0.11 -17.30 9.17
CA HIS A 11 -1.34 -17.29 8.97
C HIS A 11 -2.09 -17.16 10.31
N GLN A 12 -1.70 -17.92 11.33
CA GLN A 12 -2.32 -17.84 12.66
C GLN A 12 -2.15 -16.45 13.28
N LEU A 13 -0.99 -15.84 13.11
CA LEU A 13 -0.71 -14.51 13.62
C LEU A 13 -1.56 -13.44 12.95
N ILE A 14 -1.73 -13.50 11.62
CA ILE A 14 -2.61 -12.58 10.89
C ILE A 14 -4.06 -12.77 11.37
N SER A 15 -4.55 -14.01 11.36
CA SER A 15 -5.92 -14.32 11.79
C SER A 15 -6.19 -13.90 13.25
N SER A 16 -5.24 -14.12 14.17
CA SER A 16 -5.41 -13.69 15.56
C SER A 16 -5.43 -12.17 15.68
N THR A 17 -4.58 -11.47 14.92
CA THR A 17 -4.56 -10.00 14.91
C THR A 17 -5.88 -9.42 14.42
N MET A 18 -6.44 -9.98 13.35
CA MET A 18 -7.76 -9.58 12.83
C MET A 18 -8.87 -9.81 13.87
N HIS A 19 -8.80 -10.95 14.57
CA HIS A 19 -9.72 -11.26 15.66
C HIS A 19 -9.59 -10.28 16.85
N ASP A 20 -8.37 -9.94 17.25
CA ASP A 20 -8.08 -9.04 18.37
C ASP A 20 -8.68 -7.63 18.14
N VAL A 21 -8.70 -7.17 16.89
CA VAL A 21 -9.32 -5.89 16.51
C VAL A 21 -10.79 -5.98 16.09
N LEU A 22 -11.40 -7.17 16.25
CA LEU A 22 -12.81 -7.45 15.98
C LEU A 22 -13.22 -7.20 14.52
N MET A 23 -12.33 -7.49 13.57
CA MET A 23 -12.62 -7.34 12.14
C MET A 23 -12.62 -8.70 11.45
N ASP A 24 -13.74 -9.01 10.79
CA ASP A 24 -13.94 -10.23 10.03
C ASP A 24 -13.86 -9.91 8.52
N VAL A 25 -12.64 -9.97 7.99
CA VAL A 25 -12.34 -9.84 6.56
C VAL A 25 -11.78 -11.18 6.08
N GLU A 26 -12.13 -11.61 4.88
CA GLU A 26 -11.62 -12.86 4.35
C GLU A 26 -10.10 -12.79 4.18
N LEU A 27 -9.37 -13.83 4.59
CA LEU A 27 -7.91 -13.91 4.47
C LEU A 27 -7.54 -14.93 3.37
N LYS A 28 -6.71 -14.52 2.40
CA LYS A 28 -6.27 -15.36 1.28
C LYS A 28 -4.76 -15.37 1.15
N GLN A 29 -4.19 -16.55 0.95
CA GLN A 29 -2.83 -16.66 0.45
C GLN A 29 -2.80 -16.11 -0.99
N ASP A 30 -1.88 -15.19 -1.24
CA ASP A 30 -1.61 -14.62 -2.55
C ASP A 30 -0.13 -14.80 -2.89
N ASN A 31 0.19 -14.86 -4.18
CA ASN A 31 1.55 -14.95 -4.73
C ASN A 31 1.79 -13.83 -5.76
N SER A 32 1.07 -12.70 -5.63
CA SER A 32 1.20 -11.52 -6.50
C SER A 32 2.54 -10.80 -6.37
N GLY A 33 3.37 -11.16 -5.38
CA GLY A 33 4.65 -10.50 -5.08
C GLY A 33 4.52 -9.30 -4.13
N ILE A 34 3.31 -9.00 -3.67
CA ILE A 34 3.02 -8.00 -2.63
C ILE A 34 2.97 -8.72 -1.27
N ASN A 35 3.51 -8.08 -0.22
CA ASN A 35 3.59 -8.68 1.12
C ASN A 35 2.20 -8.93 1.74
N MET A 36 1.37 -7.91 1.78
CA MET A 36 -0.03 -7.96 2.20
C MET A 36 -0.76 -6.86 1.43
N SER A 37 -2.01 -7.10 1.07
CA SER A 37 -2.85 -6.06 0.44
C SER A 37 -4.32 -6.34 0.69
N TYR A 38 -5.09 -5.29 0.96
CA TYR A 38 -6.53 -5.36 0.97
C TYR A 38 -7.11 -5.19 -0.43
N ASN A 39 -7.82 -6.22 -0.90
CA ASN A 39 -8.60 -6.15 -2.13
C ASN A 39 -10.00 -5.62 -1.81
N PHE A 40 -10.23 -4.33 -2.04
CA PHE A 40 -11.51 -3.68 -1.75
C PHE A 40 -12.67 -4.15 -2.64
N ILE A 41 -12.39 -4.62 -3.86
CA ILE A 41 -13.41 -5.17 -4.78
C ILE A 41 -13.92 -6.50 -4.24
N GLY A 42 -13.01 -7.43 -3.96
CA GLY A 42 -13.32 -8.77 -3.45
C GLY A 42 -13.53 -8.84 -1.94
N ASN A 43 -13.28 -7.75 -1.21
CA ASN A 43 -13.34 -7.64 0.24
C ASN A 43 -12.54 -8.73 0.98
N TYR A 44 -11.24 -8.82 0.69
CA TYR A 44 -10.34 -9.78 1.35
C TYR A 44 -8.95 -9.20 1.54
N VAL A 45 -8.21 -9.68 2.53
CA VAL A 45 -6.78 -9.43 2.71
C VAL A 45 -6.00 -10.56 2.04
N GLY A 46 -5.22 -10.23 1.02
CA GLY A 46 -4.25 -11.12 0.40
C GLY A 46 -2.90 -11.01 1.12
N PHE A 47 -2.16 -12.11 1.27
CA PHE A 47 -0.81 -12.06 1.85
C PHE A 47 0.13 -13.08 1.20
N ASP A 48 1.40 -12.70 1.06
CA ASP A 48 2.50 -13.53 0.61
C ASP A 48 3.52 -13.68 1.74
N ILE A 49 3.74 -14.92 2.17
CA ILE A 49 4.57 -15.26 3.32
C ILE A 49 6.03 -14.92 3.08
N HIS A 50 6.55 -15.22 1.89
CA HIS A 50 7.94 -14.96 1.55
C HIS A 50 8.19 -13.46 1.49
N ARG A 51 7.25 -12.72 0.90
CA ARG A 51 7.35 -11.26 0.81
C ARG A 51 7.21 -10.56 2.16
N LEU A 52 6.39 -11.06 3.08
CA LEU A 52 6.32 -10.56 4.46
C LEU A 52 7.67 -10.69 5.17
N GLN A 53 8.31 -11.86 5.06
CA GLN A 53 9.62 -12.10 5.66
C GLN A 53 10.70 -11.20 5.05
N GLU A 54 10.73 -11.10 3.72
CA GLU A 54 11.69 -10.25 3.01
C GLU A 54 11.50 -8.75 3.33
N ALA A 55 10.26 -8.28 3.37
CA ALA A 55 9.96 -6.89 3.68
C ALA A 55 10.33 -6.55 5.13
N SER A 56 9.99 -7.42 6.08
CA SER A 56 10.39 -7.27 7.49
C SER A 56 11.92 -7.20 7.64
N ALA A 57 12.67 -8.02 6.89
CA ALA A 57 14.14 -8.03 6.93
C ALA A 57 14.80 -6.78 6.31
N LYS A 58 14.07 -5.99 5.51
CA LYS A 58 14.56 -4.75 4.88
C LYS A 58 14.36 -3.51 5.74
N MET A 59 13.68 -3.64 6.88
CA MET A 59 13.49 -2.54 7.82
C MET A 59 14.84 -2.05 8.35
N GLN A 60 15.05 -0.73 8.32
CA GLN A 60 16.28 -0.12 8.84
C GLN A 60 16.37 -0.20 10.37
N ILE A 61 15.22 -0.10 11.03
CA ILE A 61 15.10 -0.31 12.48
C ILE A 61 14.73 -1.78 12.69
N PRO A 62 15.44 -2.52 13.56
CA PRO A 62 15.07 -3.89 13.87
C PRO A 62 13.67 -3.98 14.48
N ILE A 63 12.74 -4.58 13.74
CA ILE A 63 11.38 -4.89 14.17
C ILE A 63 11.21 -6.41 14.15
N SER A 64 10.57 -6.98 15.18
CA SER A 64 10.29 -8.41 15.17
C SER A 64 9.33 -8.76 14.02
N LEU A 65 9.48 -9.95 13.43
CA LEU A 65 8.55 -10.41 12.38
C LEU A 65 7.10 -10.39 12.88
N GLU A 66 6.88 -10.72 14.16
CA GLU A 66 5.56 -10.69 14.77
C GLU A 66 4.96 -9.28 14.78
N SER A 67 5.71 -8.29 15.29
CA SER A 67 5.27 -6.89 15.33
C SER A 67 5.04 -6.36 13.92
N TYR A 68 5.93 -6.67 12.97
CA TYR A 68 5.80 -6.24 11.59
C TYR A 68 4.51 -6.78 10.96
N ILE A 69 4.24 -8.08 11.10
CA ILE A 69 3.01 -8.69 10.57
C ILE A 69 1.78 -8.06 11.22
N LYS A 70 1.76 -7.93 12.55
CA LYS A 70 0.66 -7.29 13.27
C LYS A 70 0.36 -5.89 12.74
N ILE A 71 1.40 -5.07 12.55
CA ILE A 71 1.28 -3.68 12.07
C ILE A 71 0.72 -3.64 10.64
N ILE A 72 1.28 -4.44 9.73
CA ILE A 72 0.80 -4.45 8.34
C ILE A 72 -0.63 -5.02 8.28
N THR A 73 -0.98 -6.01 9.09
CA THR A 73 -2.36 -6.52 9.17
C THR A 73 -3.35 -5.42 9.58
N ILE A 74 -3.08 -4.66 10.64
CA ILE A 74 -3.99 -3.58 11.05
C ILE A 74 -4.01 -2.41 10.05
N HIS A 75 -2.95 -2.23 9.26
CA HIS A 75 -2.93 -1.30 8.14
C HIS A 75 -3.88 -1.73 7.01
N GLU A 76 -3.83 -3.00 6.57
CA GLU A 76 -4.77 -3.51 5.57
C GLU A 76 -6.22 -3.46 6.04
N LEU A 77 -6.44 -3.73 7.33
CA LEU A 77 -7.76 -3.54 7.94
C LEU A 77 -8.17 -2.06 7.99
N GLY A 78 -7.20 -1.14 8.08
CA GLY A 78 -7.42 0.29 7.93
C GLY A 78 -8.00 0.66 6.56
N HIS A 79 -7.57 -0.01 5.48
CA HIS A 79 -8.22 0.10 4.17
C HIS A 79 -9.63 -0.49 4.15
N ALA A 80 -9.85 -1.62 4.84
CA ALA A 80 -11.17 -2.24 4.91
C ALA A 80 -12.21 -1.36 5.62
N ILE A 81 -11.80 -0.53 6.59
CA ILE A 81 -12.68 0.46 7.23
C ILE A 81 -13.17 1.51 6.23
N ASP A 82 -12.33 1.90 5.27
CA ASP A 82 -12.63 2.94 4.27
C ASP A 82 -12.98 2.38 2.88
N ARG A 83 -13.50 1.15 2.86
CA ARG A 83 -13.82 0.43 1.63
C ARG A 83 -14.74 1.21 0.68
N ASP A 84 -15.71 1.93 1.23
CA ASP A 84 -16.68 2.68 0.42
C ASP A 84 -16.01 3.84 -0.35
N ALA A 85 -15.00 4.49 0.23
CA ALA A 85 -14.22 5.52 -0.45
C ALA A 85 -13.37 4.91 -1.59
N LEU A 86 -12.76 3.75 -1.35
CA LEU A 86 -12.02 3.00 -2.38
C LEU A 86 -12.93 2.54 -3.53
N LEU A 87 -14.17 2.12 -3.23
CA LEU A 87 -15.14 1.79 -4.26
C LEU A 87 -15.61 3.02 -5.05
N ALA A 88 -15.74 4.17 -4.39
CA ALA A 88 -16.10 5.42 -5.05
C ALA A 88 -15.04 5.88 -6.06
N SER A 89 -13.76 5.57 -5.84
CA SER A 89 -12.67 5.87 -6.79
C SER A 89 -12.51 4.87 -7.92
N LEU A 90 -13.21 3.71 -7.88
CA LEU A 90 -12.98 2.58 -8.79
C LEU A 90 -13.08 2.97 -10.28
N SER A 91 -14.04 3.83 -10.65
CA SER A 91 -14.19 4.28 -12.04
C SER A 91 -12.94 4.99 -12.54
N ARG A 92 -12.40 5.92 -11.75
CA ARG A 92 -11.17 6.67 -12.08
C ARG A 92 -9.96 5.75 -12.10
N THR A 93 -9.83 4.86 -11.11
CA THR A 93 -8.75 3.86 -11.08
C THR A 93 -8.75 2.97 -12.32
N LEU A 94 -9.91 2.53 -12.80
CA LEU A 94 -10.02 1.74 -14.03
C LEU A 94 -9.65 2.54 -15.29
N GLU A 95 -9.99 3.82 -15.34
CA GLU A 95 -9.61 4.71 -16.44
C GLU A 95 -8.09 4.88 -16.52
N ILE A 96 -7.45 5.17 -15.39
CA ILE A 96 -5.99 5.29 -15.27
C ILE A 96 -5.31 3.97 -15.67
N TYR A 97 -5.80 2.84 -15.15
CA TYR A 97 -5.28 1.52 -15.48
C TYR A 97 -5.36 1.22 -16.99
N ASN A 98 -6.50 1.49 -17.62
CA ASN A 98 -6.69 1.25 -19.05
C ASN A 98 -5.78 2.17 -19.89
N THR A 99 -5.60 3.42 -19.47
CA THR A 99 -4.68 4.37 -20.12
C THR A 99 -3.23 3.91 -20.03
N LYS A 100 -2.77 3.46 -18.86
CA LYS A 100 -1.41 2.90 -18.67
C LYS A 100 -1.16 1.66 -19.51
N LYS A 101 -2.19 0.84 -19.74
CA LYS A 101 -2.09 -0.37 -20.56
C LYS A 101 -2.07 -0.07 -22.06
N SER A 102 -2.65 1.04 -22.49
CA SER A 102 -2.74 1.42 -23.91
C SER A 102 -1.55 2.25 -24.40
N HIS A 103 -0.66 2.67 -23.51
CA HIS A 103 0.51 3.48 -23.83
C HIS A 103 1.81 2.79 -23.41
N SER A 104 2.88 3.06 -24.13
CA SER A 104 4.23 2.68 -23.72
C SER A 104 4.72 3.55 -22.55
N LEU A 105 5.69 3.05 -21.78
CA LEU A 105 6.35 3.86 -20.74
C LEU A 105 6.97 5.14 -21.34
N TYR A 106 7.53 5.07 -22.54
CA TYR A 106 8.07 6.26 -23.19
C TYR A 106 6.99 7.34 -23.40
N GLU A 107 5.81 6.97 -23.88
CA GLU A 107 4.69 7.91 -24.06
C GLU A 107 4.20 8.48 -22.73
N LEU A 108 4.01 7.62 -21.73
CA LEU A 108 3.55 8.02 -20.40
C LEU A 108 4.44 9.09 -19.77
N TYR A 109 5.76 8.98 -19.91
CA TYR A 109 6.74 9.88 -19.29
C TYR A 109 7.20 11.04 -20.18
N ASN A 110 6.75 11.14 -21.43
CA ASN A 110 7.11 12.25 -22.33
C ASN A 110 5.90 13.06 -22.81
N ASN A 111 4.69 12.67 -22.42
CA ASN A 111 3.46 13.42 -22.66
C ASN A 111 2.99 14.04 -21.34
N VAL A 112 2.79 15.36 -21.32
CA VAL A 112 2.42 16.12 -20.11
C VAL A 112 1.07 15.67 -19.54
N ASP A 113 0.08 15.40 -20.37
CA ASP A 113 -1.26 14.99 -19.90
C ASP A 113 -1.23 13.56 -19.32
N LEU A 114 -0.47 12.66 -19.94
CA LEU A 114 -0.31 11.29 -19.43
C LEU A 114 0.49 11.26 -18.13
N LEU A 115 1.55 12.07 -18.03
CA LEU A 115 2.34 12.16 -16.80
C LEU A 115 1.52 12.83 -15.68
N ALA A 116 0.75 13.88 -15.97
CA ALA A 116 -0.18 14.47 -15.00
C ALA A 116 -1.17 13.43 -14.43
N MET A 117 -1.67 12.52 -15.28
CA MET A 117 -2.52 11.42 -14.83
C MET A 117 -1.80 10.44 -13.89
N LEU A 118 -0.50 10.18 -14.09
CA LEU A 118 0.30 9.37 -13.16
C LEU A 118 0.50 10.10 -11.82
N ILE A 119 0.73 11.42 -11.86
CA ILE A 119 0.82 12.25 -10.65
C ILE A 119 -0.50 12.18 -9.87
N GLU A 120 -1.64 12.29 -10.54
CA GLU A 120 -2.96 12.13 -9.90
C GLU A 120 -3.12 10.74 -9.25
N GLU A 121 -2.71 9.66 -9.94
CA GLU A 121 -2.73 8.30 -9.38
C GLU A 121 -1.92 8.20 -8.08
N HIS A 122 -0.72 8.79 -8.07
CA HIS A 122 0.13 8.83 -6.87
C HIS A 122 -0.52 9.61 -5.74
N GLU A 123 -1.11 10.77 -6.01
CA GLU A 123 -1.79 11.59 -5.01
C GLU A 123 -2.98 10.86 -4.39
N MET A 124 -3.81 10.21 -5.23
CA MET A 124 -4.90 9.36 -4.77
C MET A 124 -4.39 8.22 -3.87
N ASN A 125 -3.35 7.50 -4.30
CA ASN A 125 -2.78 6.41 -3.54
C ASN A 125 -2.20 6.88 -2.20
N ILE A 126 -1.48 8.00 -2.17
CA ILE A 126 -0.94 8.59 -0.93
C ILE A 126 -2.07 8.89 0.06
N ILE A 127 -3.19 9.46 -0.41
CA ILE A 127 -4.34 9.75 0.46
C ILE A 127 -4.95 8.45 1.03
N PHE A 128 -5.10 7.40 0.21
CA PHE A 128 -5.60 6.11 0.68
C PHE A 128 -4.68 5.47 1.70
N GLU A 129 -3.38 5.48 1.45
CA GLU A 129 -2.36 4.95 2.36
C GLU A 129 -2.37 5.70 3.69
N GLN A 130 -2.35 7.04 3.67
CA GLN A 130 -2.41 7.86 4.87
C GLN A 130 -3.69 7.58 5.68
N THR A 131 -4.83 7.50 5.01
CA THR A 131 -6.12 7.21 5.67
C THR A 131 -6.13 5.82 6.31
N ALA A 132 -5.60 4.81 5.63
CA ALA A 132 -5.46 3.47 6.20
C ALA A 132 -4.51 3.45 7.40
N TRP A 133 -3.41 4.20 7.36
CA TRP A 133 -2.51 4.34 8.51
C TRP A 133 -3.16 5.05 9.71
N GLU A 134 -4.01 6.05 9.49
CA GLU A 134 -4.76 6.70 10.58
C GLU A 134 -5.81 5.75 11.17
N ASN A 135 -6.53 5.01 10.33
CA ASN A 135 -7.45 3.96 10.80
C ASN A 135 -6.71 2.87 11.58
N ALA A 136 -5.56 2.42 11.09
CA ALA A 136 -4.69 1.47 11.77
C ALA A 136 -4.18 1.99 13.12
N LYS A 137 -3.87 3.29 13.20
CA LYS A 137 -3.47 3.95 14.44
C LYS A 137 -4.62 3.97 15.45
N ILE A 138 -5.84 4.23 15.00
CA ILE A 138 -7.05 4.13 15.84
C ILE A 138 -7.22 2.70 16.39
N LEU A 139 -7.07 1.69 15.52
CA LEU A 139 -7.12 0.28 15.94
C LEU A 139 -6.01 -0.05 16.95
N ASN A 140 -4.77 0.34 16.67
CA ASN A 140 -3.63 0.08 17.56
C ASN A 140 -3.85 0.73 18.94
N ASN A 141 -4.29 1.98 18.98
CA ASN A 141 -4.56 2.68 20.23
C ASN A 141 -5.69 2.03 21.03
N LYS A 142 -6.74 1.55 20.35
CA LYS A 142 -7.89 0.93 20.99
C LYS A 142 -7.58 -0.46 21.56
N PHE A 143 -6.84 -1.27 20.83
CA PHE A 143 -6.63 -2.69 21.15
C PHE A 143 -5.20 -3.01 21.64
N GLN A 144 -4.29 -2.04 21.61
CA GLN A 144 -2.91 -2.16 22.09
C GLN A 144 -2.15 -3.32 21.43
N ILE A 145 -2.25 -3.43 20.10
CA ILE A 145 -1.73 -4.56 19.32
C ILE A 145 -0.20 -4.57 19.30
N VAL A 146 0.43 -3.41 19.14
CA VAL A 146 1.88 -3.22 19.16
C VAL A 146 2.27 -1.92 19.87
N ASP A 147 3.55 -1.80 20.23
CA ASP A 147 4.09 -0.56 20.75
C ASP A 147 4.14 0.55 19.68
N GLU A 148 3.92 1.80 20.11
CA GLU A 148 3.85 2.97 19.24
C GLU A 148 5.15 3.19 18.43
N ARG A 149 6.31 2.87 19.01
CA ARG A 149 7.59 3.08 18.34
C ARG A 149 7.76 2.15 17.15
N SER A 150 7.41 0.88 17.31
CA SER A 150 7.40 -0.10 16.22
C SER A 150 6.38 0.29 15.15
N PHE A 151 5.17 0.70 15.57
CA PHE A 151 4.11 1.13 14.66
C PHE A 151 4.57 2.29 13.76
N GLU A 152 5.08 3.37 14.36
CA GLU A 152 5.53 4.56 13.62
C GLU A 152 6.74 4.27 12.74
N ALA A 153 7.64 3.36 13.15
CA ALA A 153 8.77 2.94 12.33
C ALA A 153 8.33 2.22 11.04
N VAL A 154 7.37 1.30 11.13
CA VAL A 154 6.82 0.60 9.96
C VAL A 154 6.01 1.56 9.09
N LYS A 155 5.13 2.38 9.68
CA LYS A 155 4.37 3.43 8.96
C LYS A 155 5.28 4.34 8.15
N ALA A 156 6.33 4.88 8.78
CA ALA A 156 7.27 5.79 8.12
C ALA A 156 8.02 5.11 6.97
N HIS A 157 8.45 3.86 7.16
CA HIS A 157 9.09 3.09 6.10
C HIS A 157 8.15 2.85 4.91
N SER A 158 6.94 2.36 5.16
CA SER A 158 5.95 2.08 4.12
C SER A 158 5.52 3.34 3.36
N LEU A 159 5.21 4.45 4.05
CA LEU A 159 4.82 5.69 3.37
C LEU A 159 5.95 6.30 2.54
N SER A 160 7.22 6.09 2.93
CA SER A 160 8.35 6.66 2.20
C SER A 160 8.46 6.12 0.77
N THR A 161 8.04 4.88 0.50
CA THR A 161 8.13 4.32 -0.85
C THR A 161 7.17 5.01 -1.82
N TYR A 162 5.95 5.31 -1.38
CA TYR A 162 4.97 6.06 -2.17
C TYR A 162 5.42 7.49 -2.41
N LEU A 163 5.91 8.16 -1.36
CA LEU A 163 6.37 9.55 -1.45
C LEU A 163 7.60 9.72 -2.34
N ASN A 164 8.50 8.74 -2.38
CA ASN A 164 9.68 8.81 -3.24
C ASN A 164 9.29 8.70 -4.72
N LEU A 165 8.43 7.73 -5.07
CA LEU A 165 7.95 7.58 -6.45
C LEU A 165 7.18 8.82 -6.94
N TYR A 166 6.29 9.36 -6.09
CA TYR A 166 5.58 10.61 -6.40
C TYR A 166 6.55 11.76 -6.69
N LYS A 167 7.58 11.94 -5.84
CA LYS A 167 8.57 13.02 -6.02
C LYS A 167 9.40 12.87 -7.28
N GLU A 168 9.78 11.63 -7.62
CA GLU A 168 10.51 11.34 -8.85
C GLU A 168 9.69 11.73 -10.08
N ASP A 169 8.42 11.29 -10.14
CA ASP A 169 7.54 11.59 -11.27
C ASP A 169 7.16 13.07 -11.33
N LEU A 170 6.93 13.71 -10.18
CA LEU A 170 6.62 15.14 -10.10
C LEU A 170 7.78 15.97 -10.63
N HIS A 171 9.02 15.60 -10.29
CA HIS A 171 10.20 16.29 -10.80
C HIS A 171 10.27 16.20 -12.33
N LEU A 172 10.01 15.02 -12.91
CA LEU A 172 9.95 14.85 -14.37
C LEU A 172 8.85 15.73 -14.99
N TYR A 173 7.68 15.80 -14.36
CA TYR A 173 6.58 16.63 -14.81
C TYR A 173 6.95 18.11 -14.83
N GLU A 174 7.56 18.61 -13.75
CA GLU A 174 8.01 20.00 -13.63
C GLU A 174 9.08 20.36 -14.68
N GLU A 175 9.91 19.42 -15.12
CA GLU A 175 10.87 19.64 -16.21
C GLU A 175 10.21 19.66 -17.60
N LEU A 176 9.15 18.86 -17.80
CA LEU A 176 8.43 18.74 -19.07
C LEU A 176 7.53 19.95 -19.37
N VAL A 177 6.87 20.53 -18.37
CA VAL A 177 5.92 21.65 -18.55
C VAL A 177 6.55 22.89 -19.22
N PRO A 178 7.75 23.36 -18.82
CA PRO A 178 8.43 24.46 -19.50
C PRO A 178 8.80 24.13 -20.96
N SER A 179 9.15 22.87 -21.25
CA SER A 179 9.62 22.45 -22.57
C SER A 179 8.52 22.47 -23.65
N GLN A 180 7.25 22.29 -23.26
CA GLN A 180 6.10 22.40 -24.17
C GLN A 180 5.60 23.84 -24.35
N SER A 181 5.80 24.68 -23.33
CA SER A 181 5.43 26.11 -23.34
C SER A 181 6.24 26.93 -24.35
N VAL A 182 7.44 26.48 -24.73
CA VAL A 182 8.34 27.16 -25.67
C VAL A 182 8.06 26.80 -27.14
N ARG A 183 7.19 25.82 -27.43
CA ARG A 183 6.85 25.41 -28.81
C ARG A 183 5.70 26.20 -29.45
N ILE A 184 5.20 27.23 -28.80
CA ILE A 184 4.23 28.17 -29.37
C ILE A 184 4.92 29.54 -29.50
N ALA A 185 5.73 29.69 -30.55
CA ALA A 185 6.27 30.98 -31.01
C ALA A 185 6.32 31.00 -32.53
#